data_AF-A0A7W5D1L2-F1
#
_entry.id   AF-A0A7W5D1L2-F1
#
_cell.length_a   1.000
_cell.length_b   1.000
_cell.length_c   1.000
_cell.angle_alpha   90.00
_cell.angle_beta   90.00
_cell.angle_gamma   90.00
#
_symmetry.space_group_name_H-M   'P 1'
#
loop_
_entity.id
_entity.type
_entity.pdbx_description
1 polymer ?
#
loop_
_entity_poly.entity_id
_entity_poly.type
_entity_poly.pdbx_seq_one_letter_code
_entity_poly.pdbx_strand_id
1 'polypeptide(L)'
;MSQFAKQIVVSTCVMFTLFMAVSSVAVIIATGPQYGLVMTLTLLLASGLFAVLRGLWFTDRVIRKLTYPLRILGFGITGFVSLAACALLGGWFPMDNPWAWGSFAAIFLITLGAFCLGYQIYFRKTVGNFDAALRQYHQKMGR
;
A
#
# COMPACT_ATOMS: atom_id res chain seq x y z
N MET A 1 -16.59 -9.38 -17.10
CA MET A 1 -16.58 -10.50 -16.13
C MET A 1 -17.91 -10.52 -15.39
N SER A 2 -18.63 -11.64 -15.46
CA SER A 2 -19.88 -11.83 -14.71
C SER A 2 -19.63 -11.69 -13.21
N GLN A 3 -20.59 -11.15 -12.46
CA GLN A 3 -20.48 -11.00 -10.99
C GLN A 3 -20.13 -12.34 -10.31
N PHE A 4 -20.65 -13.44 -10.86
CA PHE A 4 -20.36 -14.80 -10.44
C PHE A 4 -18.86 -15.17 -10.55
N ALA A 5 -18.22 -14.87 -11.68
CA ALA A 5 -16.79 -15.13 -11.86
C ALA A 5 -15.93 -14.34 -10.87
N LYS A 6 -16.29 -13.08 -10.60
CA LYS A 6 -15.58 -12.26 -9.59
C LYS A 6 -15.70 -12.87 -8.19
N GLN A 7 -16.90 -13.33 -7.81
CA GLN A 7 -17.14 -13.95 -6.51
C GLN A 7 -16.35 -15.24 -6.32
N ILE A 8 -16.28 -16.10 -7.36
CA ILE A 8 -15.48 -17.34 -7.31
C ILE A 8 -14.00 -17.01 -7.12
N VAL A 9 -13.45 -16.10 -7.92
CA VAL A 9 -12.03 -15.74 -7.83
C VAL A 9 -11.68 -15.18 -6.45
N VAL A 10 -12.51 -14.27 -5.93
CA VAL A 10 -12.31 -13.69 -4.58
C VAL A 10 -12.40 -14.79 -3.51
N SER A 11 -13.40 -15.67 -3.58
CA SER A 11 -13.55 -16.77 -2.63
C SER A 11 -12.33 -17.71 -2.64
N THR A 12 -11.84 -18.09 -3.83
CA THR A 12 -10.65 -18.92 -3.97
C THR A 12 -9.41 -18.26 -3.38
N CYS A 13 -9.20 -16.96 -3.65
CA CYS A 13 -8.09 -16.22 -3.06
C CYS A 13 -8.18 -16.17 -1.53
N VAL A 14 -9.37 -15.94 -0.97
CA VAL A 14 -9.60 -15.89 0.49
C VAL A 14 -9.33 -17.25 1.12
N MET A 15 -9.91 -18.32 0.56
CA MET A 15 -9.72 -19.68 1.06
C MET A 15 -8.26 -20.11 0.99
N PHE A 16 -7.59 -19.88 -0.15
CA PHE A 16 -6.17 -20.18 -0.32
C PHE A 16 -5.31 -19.47 0.74
N THR A 17 -5.57 -18.18 0.96
CA THR A 17 -4.83 -17.39 1.96
C THR A 17 -5.03 -17.94 3.37
N LEU A 18 -6.27 -18.31 3.74
CA LEU A 18 -6.57 -18.89 5.05
C LEU A 18 -5.89 -20.25 5.24
N PHE A 19 -5.99 -21.16 4.28
CA PHE A 19 -5.36 -22.47 4.35
C PHE A 19 -3.84 -22.36 4.42
N MET A 20 -3.22 -21.46 3.66
CA MET A 20 -1.78 -21.23 3.71
C MET A 20 -1.35 -20.64 5.06
N ALA A 21 -2.12 -19.71 5.62
CA ALA A 21 -1.81 -19.11 6.93
C ALA A 21 -1.88 -20.15 8.06
N VAL A 22 -2.98 -20.91 8.12
CA VAL A 22 -3.19 -21.92 9.17
C VAL A 22 -2.18 -23.07 9.05
N SER A 23 -1.94 -23.56 7.84
CA SER A 23 -0.95 -24.64 7.63
C SER A 23 0.47 -24.19 7.95
N SER A 24 0.85 -22.94 7.61
CA SER A 24 2.17 -22.40 7.94
C SER A 24 2.38 -22.33 9.46
N VAL A 25 1.39 -21.89 10.23
CA VAL A 25 1.47 -21.87 11.70
C VAL A 25 1.54 -23.29 12.28
N ALA A 26 0.71 -24.21 11.76
CA ALA A 26 0.72 -25.60 12.21
C ALA A 26 2.07 -26.29 11.97
N VAL A 27 2.70 -26.05 10.82
CA VAL A 27 4.02 -26.60 10.51
C VAL A 27 5.10 -25.99 11.41
N ILE A 28 5.07 -24.67 11.67
CA ILE A 28 6.02 -24.03 12.59
C ILE A 28 5.95 -24.65 14.00
N ILE A 29 4.74 -24.95 14.49
CA ILE A 29 4.56 -25.60 15.80
C ILE A 29 5.16 -27.02 15.80
N ALA A 30 5.04 -27.74 14.68
CA ALA A 30 5.48 -29.13 14.58
C ALA A 30 6.98 -29.31 14.29
N THR A 31 7.59 -28.46 13.46
CA THR A 31 8.96 -28.64 12.95
C THR A 31 9.91 -27.50 13.33
N GLY A 32 9.40 -26.47 14.01
CA GLY A 32 10.14 -25.26 14.37
C GLY A 32 10.09 -24.17 13.28
N PRO A 33 10.58 -22.96 13.60
CA PRO A 33 10.52 -21.82 12.70
C PRO A 33 11.48 -21.99 11.51
N GLN A 34 10.92 -22.24 10.33
CA GLN A 34 11.65 -22.26 9.06
C GLN A 34 11.54 -20.91 8.37
N TYR A 35 12.65 -20.46 7.75
CA TYR A 35 12.74 -19.17 7.08
C TYR A 35 11.58 -18.91 6.10
N GLY A 36 11.27 -19.89 5.25
CA GLY A 36 10.19 -19.77 4.26
C GLY A 36 8.80 -19.55 4.88
N LEU A 37 8.51 -20.22 6.00
CA LEU A 37 7.21 -20.13 6.68
C LEU A 37 7.06 -18.82 7.46
N VAL A 38 8.15 -18.35 8.07
CA VAL A 38 8.16 -17.05 8.75
C VAL A 38 8.05 -15.92 7.73
N MET A 39 8.69 -16.05 6.57
CA MET A 39 8.58 -15.08 5.48
C MET A 39 7.16 -15.00 4.92
N THR A 40 6.48 -16.13 4.69
CA THR A 40 5.09 -16.13 4.19
C THR A 40 4.12 -15.48 5.19
N LEU A 41 4.27 -15.75 6.49
CA LEU A 41 3.43 -15.14 7.53
C LEU A 41 3.68 -13.63 7.68
N THR A 42 4.93 -13.19 7.57
CA THR A 42 5.27 -11.76 7.64
C THR A 42 4.88 -11.00 6.38
N LEU A 43 4.90 -11.65 5.21
CA LEU A 43 4.30 -11.12 3.97
C LEU A 43 2.79 -10.96 4.10
N LEU A 44 2.11 -11.95 4.69
CA LEU A 44 0.67 -11.87 4.97
C LEU A 44 0.38 -10.69 5.92
N LEU A 45 1.17 -10.57 6.99
CA LEU A 45 1.08 -9.47 7.95
C LEU A 45 1.29 -8.11 7.24
N ALA A 46 2.33 -7.99 6.41
CA ALA A 46 2.60 -6.77 5.63
C ALA A 46 1.42 -6.41 4.72
N SER A 47 0.84 -7.38 4.03
CA SER A 47 -0.34 -7.14 3.18
C SER A 47 -1.56 -6.66 3.97
N GLY A 48 -1.79 -7.22 5.16
CA GLY A 48 -2.85 -6.79 6.07
C GLY A 48 -2.61 -5.37 6.61
N LEU A 49 -1.38 -5.04 6.99
CA LEU A 49 -1.00 -3.69 7.41
C LEU A 49 -1.24 -2.68 6.30
N PHE A 50 -0.89 -2.99 5.05
CA PHE A 50 -1.21 -2.11 3.92
C PHE A 50 -2.70 -1.93 3.70
N ALA A 51 -3.51 -2.97 3.89
CA ALA A 51 -4.96 -2.86 3.78
C ALA A 51 -5.53 -1.92 4.88
N VAL A 52 -5.03 -2.03 6.11
CA VAL A 52 -5.40 -1.15 7.23
C VAL A 52 -4.92 0.28 6.97
N LEU A 53 -3.66 0.47 6.57
CA LEU A 53 -3.08 1.77 6.21
C LEU A 53 -3.85 2.44 5.08
N ARG A 54 -4.26 1.67 4.06
CA ARG A 54 -5.10 2.16 2.97
C ARG A 54 -6.46 2.61 3.51
N GLY A 55 -7.07 1.82 4.38
CA GLY A 55 -8.31 2.19 5.07
C GLY A 55 -8.16 3.47 5.88
N LEU A 56 -7.09 3.62 6.66
CA LEU A 56 -6.88 4.78 7.54
C LEU A 56 -6.61 6.08 6.76
N TRP A 57 -5.77 6.04 5.72
CA TRP A 57 -5.37 7.24 4.97
C TRP A 57 -6.40 7.67 3.91
N PHE A 58 -7.12 6.72 3.30
CA PHE A 58 -8.05 6.99 2.19
C PHE A 58 -9.53 6.95 2.59
N THR A 59 -9.86 6.66 3.84
CA THR A 59 -11.24 6.82 4.33
C THR A 59 -11.52 8.28 4.71
N ASP A 60 -12.65 8.81 4.24
CA ASP A 60 -13.14 10.19 4.47
C ASP A 60 -13.38 10.55 5.94
N ARG A 61 -13.28 9.57 6.83
CA ARG A 61 -13.70 9.65 8.24
C ARG A 61 -12.62 10.22 9.17
N VAL A 62 -11.33 10.17 8.78
CA VAL A 62 -10.21 10.57 9.66
C VAL A 62 -9.53 11.86 9.20
N ILE A 63 -9.37 12.06 7.89
CA ILE A 63 -8.66 13.22 7.35
C ILE A 63 -9.63 13.97 6.45
N ARG A 64 -10.20 15.08 6.93
CA ARG A 64 -11.21 15.87 6.20
C ARG A 64 -10.63 17.11 5.50
N LYS A 65 -9.41 17.53 5.86
CA LYS A 65 -8.77 18.79 5.43
C LYS A 65 -7.26 18.71 5.14
N LEU A 66 -6.74 17.58 4.69
CA LEU A 66 -5.32 17.47 4.30
C LEU A 66 -5.20 17.34 2.78
N THR A 67 -4.34 18.17 2.18
CA THR A 67 -4.06 18.19 0.74
C THR A 67 -3.74 16.76 0.29
N TYR A 68 -4.40 16.30 -0.78
CA TYR A 68 -4.23 14.96 -1.36
C TYR A 68 -2.77 14.46 -1.46
N PRO A 69 -1.77 15.30 -1.85
CA PRO A 69 -0.36 14.88 -1.86
C PRO A 69 0.21 14.55 -0.47
N LEU A 70 -0.24 15.22 0.60
CA LEU A 70 0.27 14.99 1.95
C LEU A 70 -0.21 13.65 2.53
N ARG A 71 -1.41 13.19 2.11
CA ARG A 71 -1.91 11.85 2.47
C ARG A 71 -1.10 10.74 1.83
N ILE A 72 -0.69 10.93 0.58
CA ILE A 72 0.12 9.94 -0.15
C ILE A 72 1.52 9.87 0.45
N LEU A 73 2.12 11.02 0.80
CA LEU A 73 3.39 11.05 1.53
C LEU A 73 3.30 10.35 2.89
N GLY A 74 2.26 10.66 3.67
CA GLY A 74 2.07 10.02 4.98
C GLY A 74 1.81 8.51 4.87
N PHE A 75 1.00 8.07 3.90
CA PHE A 75 0.83 6.65 3.57
C PHE A 75 2.16 6.01 3.15
N GLY A 76 2.97 6.72 2.38
CA GLY A 76 4.28 6.25 1.96
C GLY A 76 5.26 6.06 3.13
N ILE A 77 5.34 7.03 4.06
CA ILE A 77 6.20 6.92 5.24
C ILE A 77 5.72 5.79 6.15
N THR A 78 4.43 5.76 6.47
CA THR A 78 3.86 4.73 7.35
C THR A 78 3.90 3.35 6.72
N GLY A 79 3.73 3.26 5.40
CA GLY A 79 3.93 2.06 4.60
C GLY A 79 5.37 1.54 4.66
N PHE A 80 6.36 2.44 4.53
CA PHE A 80 7.77 2.06 4.65
C PHE A 80 8.09 1.49 6.02
N VAL A 81 7.68 2.17 7.09
CA VAL A 81 7.91 1.70 8.47
C VAL A 81 7.23 0.36 8.70
N SER A 82 6.00 0.19 8.22
CA SER A 82 5.29 -1.09 8.36
C SER A 82 5.99 -2.23 7.62
N LEU A 83 6.50 -1.99 6.41
CA LEU A 83 7.18 -3.03 5.65
C LEU A 83 8.58 -3.33 6.20
N ALA A 84 9.30 -2.31 6.64
CA ALA A 84 10.59 -2.47 7.31
C ALA A 84 10.43 -3.28 8.61
N ALA A 85 9.40 -3.00 9.41
CA ALA A 85 9.08 -3.79 10.59
C ALA A 85 8.77 -5.26 10.25
N CYS A 86 8.00 -5.51 9.19
CA CYS A 86 7.73 -6.88 8.72
C CYS A 86 8.99 -7.57 8.19
N ALA A 87 9.88 -6.86 7.49
CA ALA A 87 11.14 -7.40 6.99
C ALA A 87 12.10 -7.75 8.14
N LEU A 88 12.12 -6.95 9.22
CA LEU A 88 12.88 -7.22 10.43
C LEU A 88 12.36 -8.46 11.17
N LEU A 89 11.04 -8.54 11.39
CA LEU A 89 10.39 -9.68 12.05
C LEU A 89 10.50 -10.96 11.22
N GLY A 90 10.47 -10.82 9.89
CA GLY A 90 10.54 -11.93 8.95
C GLY A 90 11.96 -12.39 8.63
N GLY A 91 12.98 -11.65 9.09
CA GLY A 91 14.37 -11.90 8.76
C GLY A 91 14.69 -11.80 7.26
N TRP A 92 13.93 -11.03 6.48
CA TRP A 92 13.99 -11.07 5.01
C TRP A 92 15.36 -10.73 4.42
N PHE A 93 16.13 -9.92 5.13
CA PHE A 93 17.47 -9.53 4.74
C PHE A 93 18.44 -9.71 5.92
N PRO A 94 19.65 -10.24 5.68
CA PRO A 94 20.68 -10.29 6.71
C PRO A 94 21.03 -8.87 7.18
N MET A 95 21.06 -8.66 8.50
CA MET A 95 21.42 -7.37 9.11
C MET A 95 22.83 -6.93 8.74
N ASP A 96 23.71 -7.89 8.47
CA ASP A 96 25.12 -7.67 8.15
C ASP A 96 25.34 -7.10 6.74
N ASN A 97 24.30 -7.09 5.89
CA ASN A 97 24.40 -6.57 4.53
C ASN A 97 23.57 -5.28 4.35
N PRO A 98 24.14 -4.10 4.66
CA PRO A 98 23.45 -2.82 4.52
C PRO A 98 23.06 -2.51 3.06
N TRP A 99 23.72 -3.12 2.08
CA TRP A 99 23.40 -2.95 0.66
C TRP A 99 22.01 -3.52 0.31
N ALA A 100 21.62 -4.64 0.91
CA ALA A 100 20.32 -5.26 0.70
C ALA A 100 19.20 -4.32 1.19
N TRP A 101 19.35 -3.79 2.41
CA TRP A 101 18.43 -2.80 2.99
C TRP A 101 18.39 -1.50 2.18
N GLY A 102 19.55 -1.02 1.70
CA GLY A 102 19.65 0.16 0.84
C GLY A 102 18.90 0.00 -0.48
N SER A 103 19.07 -1.14 -1.16
CA SER A 103 18.37 -1.43 -2.42
C SER A 103 16.85 -1.56 -2.22
N PHE A 104 16.44 -2.19 -1.12
CA PHE A 104 15.03 -2.30 -0.73
C PHE A 104 14.40 -0.92 -0.49
N ALA A 105 15.07 -0.05 0.27
CA ALA A 105 14.62 1.32 0.49
C ALA A 105 14.57 2.13 -0.82
N ALA A 106 15.57 1.97 -1.70
CA ALA A 106 15.61 2.63 -2.98
C ALA A 106 14.41 2.25 -3.87
N ILE A 107 14.11 0.95 -4.00
CA ILE A 107 12.97 0.46 -4.79
C ILE A 107 11.65 1.01 -4.22
N PHE A 108 11.51 1.01 -2.89
CA PHE A 108 10.34 1.57 -2.23
C PHE A 108 10.17 3.07 -2.53
N LEU A 109 11.24 3.86 -2.41
CA LEU A 109 11.23 5.30 -2.67
C LEU A 109 10.96 5.62 -4.15
N ILE A 110 11.53 4.85 -5.08
CA ILE A 110 11.25 4.99 -6.52
C ILE A 110 9.77 4.74 -6.79
N THR A 111 9.20 3.67 -6.22
CA THR A 111 7.78 3.33 -6.37
C THR A 111 6.89 4.43 -5.78
N LEU A 112 7.20 4.90 -4.57
CA LEU A 112 6.50 5.99 -3.91
C LEU A 112 6.58 7.29 -4.74
N GLY A 113 7.77 7.60 -5.25
CA GLY A 113 8.01 8.74 -6.14
C GLY A 113 7.17 8.66 -7.42
N ALA A 114 7.09 7.48 -8.05
CA ALA A 114 6.24 7.27 -9.22
C ALA A 114 4.75 7.50 -8.90
N PHE A 115 4.27 7.03 -7.75
CA PHE A 115 2.90 7.32 -7.29
C PHE A 115 2.71 8.82 -7.05
N CYS A 116 3.62 9.48 -6.32
CA CYS A 116 3.57 10.92 -6.07
C CYS A 116 3.54 11.74 -7.37
N LEU A 117 4.40 11.42 -8.34
CA LEU A 117 4.45 12.07 -9.65
C LEU A 117 3.15 11.85 -10.44
N GLY A 118 2.63 10.62 -10.46
CA GLY A 118 1.36 10.29 -11.09
C GLY A 118 0.21 11.13 -10.53
N TYR A 119 0.14 11.25 -9.20
CA TYR A 119 -0.86 12.09 -8.54
C TYR A 119 -0.64 13.59 -8.76
N GLN A 120 0.60 14.07 -8.81
CA GLN A 120 0.91 15.47 -9.08
C GLN A 120 0.49 15.87 -10.51
N ILE A 121 0.70 14.99 -11.49
CA ILE A 121 0.22 15.18 -12.87
C ILE A 121 -1.31 15.18 -12.91
N TYR A 122 -1.96 14.22 -12.23
CA TYR A 122 -3.42 14.16 -12.14
C TYR A 122 -4.00 15.43 -11.51
N PHE A 123 -3.46 15.88 -10.37
CA PHE A 123 -3.92 17.07 -9.68
C PHE A 123 -3.71 18.34 -10.51
N ARG A 124 -2.57 18.47 -11.21
CA ARG A 124 -2.31 19.61 -12.10
C ARG A 124 -3.30 19.66 -13.27
N LYS A 125 -3.69 18.50 -13.83
CA LYS A 125 -4.76 18.44 -14.84
C LYS A 125 -6.12 18.86 -14.26
N THR A 126 -6.46 18.37 -13.07
CA THR A 126 -7.75 18.65 -12.44
C THR A 126 -7.88 20.11 -11.98
N VAL A 127 -6.84 20.70 -11.37
CA VAL A 127 -6.81 22.11 -10.97
C VAL A 127 -6.79 23.04 -12.17
N GLY A 128 -6.02 22.71 -13.21
CA GLY A 128 -6.06 23.48 -14.47
C GLY A 128 -7.45 23.50 -15.09
N ASN A 129 -8.22 22.42 -14.94
CA ASN A 129 -9.60 22.35 -15.41
C ASN A 129 -10.57 23.17 -14.55
N PHE A 130 -10.38 23.20 -13.22
CA PHE A 130 -11.19 24.03 -12.33
C PHE A 130 -10.92 25.53 -12.49
N ASP A 131 -9.66 25.92 -12.65
CA ASP A 131 -9.27 27.32 -12.86
C ASP A 131 -9.77 27.82 -14.23
N ALA A 132 -9.70 26.96 -15.26
CA ALA A 132 -10.32 27.22 -16.55
C ALA A 132 -11.85 27.33 -16.47
N ALA A 133 -12.51 26.45 -15.70
CA ALA A 133 -13.96 26.51 -15.47
C ALA A 133 -14.38 27.77 -14.69
N LEU A 134 -13.61 28.18 -13.68
CA LEU A 134 -13.82 29.42 -12.92
C LEU A 134 -13.64 30.66 -13.79
N ARG A 135 -12.63 30.68 -14.68
CA ARG A 135 -12.45 31.75 -15.67
C ARG A 135 -13.62 31.84 -16.63
N GLN A 136 -14.13 30.71 -17.13
CA GLN A 136 -15.35 30.70 -17.97
C GLN A 136 -16.58 31.17 -17.19
N TYR A 137 -16.68 30.87 -15.90
CA TYR A 137 -17.78 31.32 -15.06
C TYR A 137 -17.71 32.85 -14.80
N HIS A 138 -16.53 33.40 -14.52
CA HIS A 138 -16.32 34.84 -14.40
C HIS A 138 -16.59 35.57 -15.72
N GLN A 139 -16.15 35.02 -16.86
CA GLN A 139 -16.44 35.57 -18.19
C GLN A 139 -17.95 35.56 -18.51
N LYS A 140 -18.68 34.51 -18.10
CA LYS A 140 -20.15 34.43 -18.27
C LYS A 140 -20.91 35.38 -17.34
N MET A 141 -20.39 35.66 -16.14
CA MET A 141 -21.03 36.57 -15.17
C MET A 141 -20.64 38.04 -15.32
N GLY A 142 -19.75 38.39 -16.26
CA GLY A 142 -19.50 39.78 -16.63
C GLY A 142 -19.00 40.65 -15.46
N ARG A 143 -18.04 40.16 -14.67
CA ARG A 143 -17.22 40.99 -13.77
C ARG A 143 -15.76 40.78 -14.08
#